data_AF-A0A2Z6RAG3-F1
#
_entry.id   AF-A0A2Z6RAG3-F1
#
_cell.length_a   1.000
_cell.length_b   1.000
_cell.length_c   1.000
_cell.angle_alpha   90.00
_cell.angle_beta   90.00
_cell.angle_gamma   90.00
#
_symmetry.space_group_name_H-M   'P 1'
#
loop_
_entity.id
_entity.type
_entity.pdbx_description
1 polymer ?
#
loop_
_entity_poly.entity_id
_entity_poly.type
_entity_poly.pdbx_seq_one_letter_code
_entity_poly.pdbx_strand_id
1 'polypeptide(L)'
;MSTSNSNNILSLNCIIPGDEFEDIFTLEISEDKLVNQLKPMIRKWWPKRFQHIDPSKLILYKALSEVMAIVFIETLKKEKEGNNNYGQRLPPLEKICMHFSNDKEKNPVSVKPNENRVSIVVCPPDNS
;
A
#
# COMPACT_ATOMS: atom_id res chain seq x y z
N MET A 1 25.32 -20.36 -3.41
CA MET A 1 23.89 -19.94 -3.45
C MET A 1 23.57 -19.35 -2.09
N SER A 2 23.54 -18.01 -1.99
CA SER A 2 23.29 -17.35 -0.71
C SER A 2 21.78 -17.17 -0.54
N THR A 3 21.15 -18.05 0.22
CA THR A 3 19.77 -17.87 0.70
C THR A 3 19.80 -16.81 1.80
N SER A 4 19.64 -15.54 1.46
CA SER A 4 19.38 -14.50 2.47
C SER A 4 17.93 -14.66 2.95
N ASN A 5 17.75 -15.51 3.94
CA ASN A 5 16.50 -15.63 4.69
C ASN A 5 16.44 -14.55 5.77
N SER A 6 16.55 -13.28 5.36
CA SER A 6 16.20 -12.15 6.21
C SER A 6 14.72 -11.90 6.02
N ASN A 7 13.91 -12.35 6.99
CA ASN A 7 12.47 -12.01 7.09
C ASN A 7 12.35 -10.51 7.41
N ASN A 8 12.71 -9.65 6.46
CA ASN A 8 12.52 -8.22 6.58
C ASN A 8 11.02 -7.97 6.60
N ILE A 9 10.53 -7.51 7.73
CA ILE A 9 9.14 -7.09 7.86
C ILE A 9 9.03 -5.67 7.34
N LEU A 10 8.01 -5.43 6.51
CA LEU A 10 7.63 -4.15 5.97
C LEU A 10 6.32 -3.71 6.64
N SER A 11 6.28 -2.47 7.11
CA SER A 11 5.07 -1.82 7.60
C SER A 11 4.41 -1.07 6.45
N LEU A 12 3.16 -1.41 6.13
CA LEU A 12 2.41 -0.87 5.01
C LEU A 12 1.25 -0.03 5.52
N ASN A 13 1.35 1.29 5.40
CA ASN A 13 0.20 2.17 5.57
C ASN A 13 -0.75 1.96 4.38
N CYS A 14 -1.98 1.58 4.66
CA CYS A 14 -3.01 1.33 3.67
C CYS A 14 -3.97 2.52 3.64
N ILE A 15 -4.06 3.18 2.49
CA ILE A 15 -4.85 4.38 2.27
C ILE A 15 -5.97 4.04 1.31
N ILE A 16 -7.22 4.36 1.65
CA ILE A 16 -8.35 4.24 0.72
C ILE A 16 -8.70 5.62 0.19
N PRO A 17 -8.87 5.78 -1.13
CA PRO A 17 -9.35 7.03 -1.70
C PRO A 17 -10.67 7.53 -1.08
N GLY A 18 -10.68 8.80 -0.68
CA GLY A 18 -11.87 9.47 -0.13
C GLY A 18 -12.06 9.32 1.38
N ASP A 19 -11.17 8.58 2.07
CA ASP A 19 -11.17 8.46 3.52
C ASP A 19 -10.55 9.65 4.24
N GLU A 20 -10.74 9.70 5.56
CA GLU A 20 -10.03 10.61 6.45
C GLU A 20 -8.63 10.08 6.81
N PHE A 21 -7.76 10.95 7.32
CA PHE A 21 -6.41 10.55 7.73
C PHE A 21 -6.43 9.56 8.90
N GLU A 22 -7.43 9.69 9.78
CA GLU A 22 -7.65 8.81 10.92
C GLU A 22 -8.04 7.38 10.52
N ASP A 23 -8.48 7.18 9.28
CA ASP A 23 -8.85 5.87 8.75
C ASP A 23 -7.63 5.09 8.22
N ILE A 24 -6.46 5.70 8.07
CA ILE A 24 -5.26 4.98 7.62
C ILE A 24 -4.91 3.88 8.64
N PHE A 25 -4.70 2.66 8.16
CA PHE A 25 -4.27 1.54 8.99
C PHE A 25 -2.94 0.97 8.50
N THR A 26 -2.19 0.34 9.41
CA THR A 26 -0.87 -0.25 9.09
C THR A 26 -0.94 -1.77 9.13
N LEU A 27 -0.41 -2.42 8.09
CA LEU A 27 -0.20 -3.87 8.03
C LEU A 27 1.28 -4.20 8.10
N GLU A 28 1.62 -5.27 8.81
CA GLU A 28 2.96 -5.85 8.76
C GLU A 28 2.97 -7.08 7.86
N ILE A 29 3.94 -7.16 6.96
CA ILE A 29 4.13 -8.31 6.08
C ILE A 29 5.61 -8.49 5.75
N SER A 30 6.04 -9.74 5.57
CA SER A 30 7.40 -10.01 5.11
C SER A 30 7.58 -9.59 3.65
N GLU A 31 8.70 -8.94 3.34
CA GLU A 31 9.03 -8.44 2.00
C GLU A 31 9.14 -9.56 0.95
N ASP A 32 9.39 -10.81 1.37
CA ASP A 32 9.47 -11.98 0.50
C ASP A 32 8.10 -12.50 0.02
N LYS A 33 7.01 -12.05 0.66
CA LYS A 33 5.65 -12.43 0.30
C LYS A 33 5.22 -11.79 -1.02
N LEU A 34 4.20 -12.40 -1.62
CA LEU A 34 3.57 -11.89 -2.83
C LEU A 34 2.56 -10.79 -2.50
N VAL A 35 2.42 -9.83 -3.41
CA VAL A 35 1.44 -8.74 -3.31
C VAL A 35 0.01 -9.27 -3.15
N ASN A 36 -0.35 -10.40 -3.76
CA ASN A 36 -1.70 -10.97 -3.64
C ASN A 36 -2.11 -11.31 -2.19
N GLN A 37 -1.15 -11.52 -1.29
CA GLN A 37 -1.41 -11.85 0.12
C GLN A 37 -1.92 -10.63 0.91
N LEU A 38 -1.65 -9.41 0.42
CA LEU A 38 -2.14 -8.17 1.03
C LEU A 38 -3.67 -8.06 0.96
N LYS A 39 -4.26 -8.46 -0.16
CA LYS A 39 -5.71 -8.32 -0.42
C LYS A 39 -6.59 -8.97 0.65
N PRO A 40 -6.41 -10.26 1.02
CA PRO A 40 -7.18 -10.87 2.11
C PRO A 40 -6.85 -10.27 3.49
N MET A 41 -5.63 -9.78 3.72
CA MET A 41 -5.28 -9.11 4.99
C MET A 41 -6.02 -7.78 5.14
N ILE A 42 -6.04 -6.97 4.09
CA ILE A 42 -6.79 -5.71 4.00
C ILE A 42 -8.28 -5.95 4.26
N ARG A 43 -8.88 -6.96 3.62
CA ARG A 43 -10.31 -7.30 3.84
C ARG A 43 -10.61 -7.68 5.29
N LYS A 44 -9.71 -8.43 5.95
CA LYS A 44 -9.88 -8.82 7.36
C LYS A 44 -9.84 -7.64 8.31
N TRP A 45 -9.06 -6.61 7.98
CA TRP A 45 -8.98 -5.39 8.79
C TRP A 45 -10.24 -4.53 8.69
N TRP A 46 -10.88 -4.48 7.53
CA TRP A 46 -12.14 -3.76 7.32
C TRP A 46 -13.27 -4.66 6.83
N PRO A 47 -13.82 -5.53 7.70
CA PRO A 47 -14.88 -6.45 7.31
C PRO A 47 -16.13 -5.68 6.87
N LYS A 48 -16.53 -4.61 7.58
CA LYS A 48 -17.73 -3.84 7.21
C LYS A 48 -17.63 -3.20 5.82
N ARG A 49 -16.43 -2.74 5.43
CA ARG A 49 -16.22 -2.03 4.16
C ARG A 49 -16.03 -2.98 2.98
N PHE A 50 -15.29 -4.07 3.20
CA PHE A 50 -14.91 -5.02 2.15
C PHE A 50 -15.64 -6.37 2.25
N GLN A 51 -16.66 -6.53 3.09
CA GLN A 51 -17.38 -7.81 3.23
C GLN A 51 -17.95 -8.31 1.90
N HIS A 52 -18.50 -7.39 1.10
CA HIS A 52 -19.14 -7.67 -0.19
C HIS A 52 -18.17 -7.65 -1.37
N ILE A 53 -16.92 -7.23 -1.14
CA ILE A 53 -15.91 -7.12 -2.19
C ILE A 53 -15.06 -8.38 -2.14
N ASP A 54 -14.99 -9.10 -3.27
CA ASP A 54 -14.00 -10.14 -3.46
C ASP A 54 -12.60 -9.51 -3.37
N PRO A 55 -11.71 -9.96 -2.45
CA PRO A 55 -10.33 -9.46 -2.34
C PRO A 55 -9.61 -9.38 -3.68
N SER A 56 -9.86 -10.32 -4.60
CA SER A 56 -9.23 -10.36 -5.91
C SER A 56 -9.47 -9.09 -6.73
N LYS A 57 -10.61 -8.43 -6.51
CA LYS A 57 -11.04 -7.19 -7.19
C LYS A 57 -10.39 -5.93 -6.64
N LEU A 58 -9.77 -5.98 -5.47
CA LEU A 58 -9.00 -4.85 -4.95
C LEU A 58 -7.81 -4.57 -5.87
N ILE A 59 -7.61 -3.30 -6.23
CA ILE A 59 -6.43 -2.86 -6.96
C ILE A 59 -5.52 -2.12 -5.99
N LEU A 60 -4.24 -2.51 -5.98
CA LEU A 60 -3.24 -1.94 -5.09
C LEU A 60 -2.24 -1.11 -5.89
N TYR A 61 -1.91 0.07 -5.38
CA TYR A 61 -0.91 0.96 -5.97
C TYR A 61 0.16 1.31 -4.93
N LYS A 62 1.41 1.45 -5.37
CA LYS A 62 2.47 2.08 -4.59
C LYS A 62 2.21 3.58 -4.56
N ALA A 63 2.13 4.17 -3.36
CA ALA A 63 2.03 5.62 -3.23
C ALA A 63 3.29 6.29 -3.79
N LEU A 64 3.11 7.38 -4.53
CA LEU A 64 4.21 8.07 -5.22
C LEU A 64 5.18 8.79 -4.25
N SER A 65 4.69 9.23 -3.09
CA SER A 65 5.51 9.74 -1.97
C SER A 65 4.66 9.85 -0.69
N GLU A 66 5.29 10.01 0.48
CA GLU A 66 4.57 10.27 1.74
C GLU A 66 3.78 11.59 1.70
N VAL A 67 4.35 12.62 1.09
CA VAL A 67 3.67 13.91 0.87
C VAL A 67 2.48 13.73 -0.07
N MET A 68 2.64 12.95 -1.14
CA MET A 68 1.53 12.62 -2.04
C MET A 68 0.49 11.77 -1.35
N ALA A 69 0.84 10.85 -0.46
CA ALA A 69 -0.12 10.05 0.32
C ALA A 69 -1.03 10.94 1.19
N ILE A 70 -0.48 11.98 1.79
CA ILE A 70 -1.23 12.99 2.56
C ILE A 70 -2.09 13.85 1.62
N VAL A 71 -1.51 14.35 0.53
CA VAL A 71 -2.22 15.14 -0.48
C VAL A 71 -3.30 14.29 -1.19
N PHE A 72 -3.12 12.98 -1.33
CA PHE A 72 -4.10 12.05 -1.89
C PHE A 72 -5.34 11.99 -1.01
N ILE A 73 -5.25 12.03 0.32
CA ILE A 73 -6.45 12.09 1.17
C ILE A 73 -7.27 13.35 0.87
N GLU A 74 -6.63 14.51 0.71
CA GLU A 74 -7.32 15.76 0.41
C GLU A 74 -7.80 15.86 -1.05
N THR A 75 -7.04 15.28 -1.99
CA THR A 75 -7.31 15.36 -3.44
C THR A 75 -8.31 14.28 -3.90
N LEU A 76 -8.29 13.09 -3.30
CA LEU A 76 -9.22 11.99 -3.62
C LEU A 76 -10.62 12.21 -3.08
N LYS A 77 -10.79 13.08 -2.09
CA LYS A 77 -12.12 13.60 -1.74
C LYS A 77 -12.74 14.41 -2.89
N LYS A 78 -11.93 15.01 -3.76
CA LYS A 78 -12.38 15.82 -4.90
C LYS A 78 -12.49 15.02 -6.20
N GLU A 79 -11.65 13.99 -6.40
CA GLU A 79 -11.61 13.16 -7.62
C GLU A 79 -12.40 11.84 -7.51
N LYS A 80 -13.69 11.92 -7.18
CA LYS A 80 -14.62 10.79 -7.43
C LYS A 80 -14.88 10.54 -8.92
N GLU A 81 -14.38 11.40 -9.81
CA GLU A 81 -14.55 11.32 -11.26
C GLU A 81 -13.22 11.08 -11.97
N GLY A 82 -12.90 9.79 -12.09
CA GLY A 82 -12.16 9.16 -13.18
C GLY A 82 -11.02 9.93 -13.84
N ASN A 83 -9.83 9.91 -13.26
CA ASN A 83 -8.59 9.44 -13.93
C ASN A 83 -7.42 9.46 -12.94
N ASN A 84 -7.54 8.73 -11.83
CA ASN A 84 -6.68 8.99 -10.68
C ASN A 84 -5.32 8.28 -10.89
N ASN A 85 -4.26 9.08 -11.07
CA ASN A 85 -2.89 8.59 -11.21
C ASN A 85 -2.30 8.24 -9.84
N TYR A 86 -2.80 7.16 -9.23
CA TYR A 86 -2.39 6.65 -7.90
C TYR A 86 -0.93 6.20 -7.80
N GLY A 87 -0.20 6.19 -8.92
CA GLY A 87 1.15 5.70 -9.04
C GLY A 87 1.24 4.31 -9.65
N GLN A 88 2.30 3.58 -9.31
CA GLN A 88 2.58 2.28 -9.91
C GLN A 88 1.64 1.20 -9.34
N ARG A 89 0.86 0.56 -10.22
CA ARG A 89 0.06 -0.62 -9.85
C ARG A 89 0.98 -1.74 -9.38
N LEU A 90 0.63 -2.36 -8.25
CA LEU A 90 1.33 -3.51 -7.68
C LEU A 90 0.80 -4.81 -8.29
N PRO A 91 1.59 -5.56 -9.07
CA PRO A 91 1.15 -6.81 -9.69
C PRO A 91 1.00 -7.92 -8.64
N PRO A 92 -0.13 -8.67 -8.62
CA PRO A 92 -0.41 -9.63 -7.55
C PRO A 92 0.60 -10.77 -7.40
N LEU A 93 1.31 -11.12 -8.49
CA LEU A 93 2.26 -12.24 -8.53
C LEU A 93 3.71 -11.81 -8.27
N GLU A 94 3.96 -10.52 -8.08
CA GLU A 94 5.29 -10.02 -7.75
C GLU A 94 5.51 -10.03 -6.23
N LYS A 95 6.78 -10.15 -5.83
CA LYS A 95 7.17 -10.06 -4.43
C LYS A 95 7.14 -8.60 -3.98
N ILE A 96 6.75 -8.38 -2.73
CA ILE A 96 6.68 -7.05 -2.13
C ILE A 96 8.04 -6.35 -2.20
N CYS A 97 9.14 -7.07 -1.95
CA CYS A 97 10.49 -6.53 -2.03
C CYS A 97 10.79 -5.88 -3.39
N MET A 98 10.24 -6.38 -4.50
CA MET A 98 10.52 -5.84 -5.85
C MET A 98 10.06 -4.38 -6.00
N HIS A 99 9.12 -3.93 -5.19
CA HIS A 99 8.53 -2.59 -5.30
C HIS A 99 9.08 -1.59 -4.27
N PHE A 100 9.65 -2.08 -3.16
CA PHE A 100 10.03 -1.25 -2.00
C PHE A 100 11.51 -1.38 -1.61
N SER A 101 12.31 -2.23 -2.26
CA SER A 101 13.72 -2.43 -1.91
C SER A 101 14.64 -1.23 -2.22
N ASN A 102 14.25 -0.36 -3.17
CA ASN A 102 15.12 0.70 -3.70
C ASN A 102 15.02 2.05 -2.99
N ASP A 103 14.09 2.22 -2.04
CA ASP A 103 13.89 3.52 -1.37
C ASP A 103 14.93 3.78 -0.25
N LYS A 104 15.86 2.84 -0.02
CA LYS A 104 16.94 2.96 0.99
C LYS A 104 18.15 3.81 0.56
N GLU A 105 18.30 4.14 -0.72
CA GLU A 105 19.56 4.73 -1.24
C GLU A 105 19.53 6.24 -1.57
N LYS A 106 18.44 6.98 -1.34
CA LYS A 106 18.32 8.38 -1.85
C LYS A 106 18.12 9.53 -0.87
N ASN A 107 18.24 9.34 0.45
CA ASN A 107 18.21 10.48 1.39
C ASN A 107 19.45 10.51 2.31
N PRO A 108 20.36 11.51 2.16
CA PRO A 108 21.48 11.70 3.07
C PRO A 108 21.11 12.44 4.37
N VAL A 109 19.82 12.53 4.72
CA VAL A 109 19.40 13.22 5.95
C VAL A 109 19.12 12.19 7.04
N SER A 110 19.99 12.22 8.05
CA SER A 110 19.90 11.49 9.31
C SER A 110 18.52 11.63 9.94
N VAL A 111 17.62 10.70 9.61
CA VAL A 111 16.48 10.32 10.43
C VAL A 111 16.77 8.89 10.87
N LYS A 112 16.65 8.65 12.17
CA LYS A 112 17.07 7.42 12.86
C LYS A 112 16.70 6.16 12.06
N PRO A 113 17.59 5.15 11.99
CA PRO A 113 17.27 3.88 11.36
C PRO A 113 16.18 3.24 12.23
N ASN A 114 15.00 3.01 11.67
CA ASN A 114 13.95 2.09 12.11
C ASN A 114 12.59 2.65 11.68
N GLU A 115 12.25 2.56 10.40
CA GLU A 115 10.89 2.25 9.99
C GLU A 115 10.92 1.88 8.51
N ASN A 116 10.93 0.58 8.26
CA ASN A 116 10.79 -0.01 6.94
C ASN A 116 9.30 0.16 6.55
N ARG A 117 8.85 1.41 6.47
CA ARG A 117 7.45 1.81 6.43
C ARG A 117 7.17 2.55 5.13
N VAL A 118 6.17 2.09 4.42
CA VAL A 118 5.78 2.61 3.11
C VAL A 118 4.27 2.68 3.02
N SER A 119 3.76 3.44 2.04
CA SER A 119 2.32 3.63 1.86
C SER A 119 1.84 3.00 0.55
N ILE A 120 0.66 2.37 0.60
CA ILE A 120 -0.06 1.84 -0.56
C ILE A 120 -1.47 2.42 -0.62
N VAL A 121 -1.97 2.60 -1.84
CA VAL A 121 -3.36 2.98 -2.08
C VAL A 121 -4.16 1.72 -2.41
N VAL A 122 -5.27 1.55 -1.70
CA VAL A 122 -6.20 0.42 -1.83
C VAL A 122 -7.46 0.92 -2.51
N CYS A 123 -7.61 0.59 -3.79
CA CYS A 123 -8.78 0.97 -4.57
C CYS A 123 -9.76 -0.21 -4.62
N PRO A 124 -10.94 -0.12 -3.98
CA PRO A 124 -12.04 -1.02 -4.29
C PRO A 124 -12.47 -0.86 -5.75
N PRO A 125 -13.07 -1.88 -6.37
CA PRO A 125 -13.70 -1.72 -7.67
C PRO A 125 -14.84 -0.69 -7.56
N ASP A 126 -15.05 0.12 -8.59
CA ASP A 126 -16.22 1.00 -8.66
C ASP A 126 -17.48 0.14 -8.56
N ASN A 127 -18.36 0.47 -7.62
CA ASN A 127 -19.70 -0.11 -7.58
C ASN A 127 -20.46 0.42 -8.80
N SER A 128 -20.45 -0.32 -9.91
CA SER A 128 -21.50 -0.20 -10.94
C SER A 128 -22.85 -0.57 -10.34
#